data_AF-A0A969ZJR1-F1
#
_entry.id   AF-A0A969ZJR1-F1
#
_cell.length_a   1.000
_cell.length_b   1.000
_cell.length_c   1.000
_cell.angle_alpha   90.00
_cell.angle_beta   90.00
_cell.angle_gamma   90.00
#
_symmetry.space_group_name_H-M   'P 1'
#
loop_
_entity.id
_entity.type
_entity.pdbx_description
1 polymer ?
#
loop_
_entity_poly.entity_id
_entity_poly.type
_entity_poly.pdbx_seq_one_letter_code
_entity_poly.pdbx_strand_id
1 'polypeptide(L)' 'MADFWDTEEMIGKFVKNSREEIQIKKVSKNNKSYVDIRVFWFDSKSDEYRPSQKGVAIPLEFVGELKSLLDTIEY' A
#
# COMPACT_ATOMS: atom_id res chain seq x y z
N MET A 1 15.38 2.94 -7.79
CA MET A 1 13.98 3.36 -8.06
C MET A 1 13.79 4.70 -7.39
N ALA A 2 13.19 5.69 -8.05
CA ALA A 2 13.02 7.00 -7.45
C ALA A 2 12.07 6.88 -6.26
N ASP A 3 12.59 7.10 -5.05
CA ASP A 3 11.81 7.29 -3.82
C ASP A 3 10.85 8.46 -4.05
N PHE A 4 9.63 8.13 -4.49
CA PHE A 4 8.56 9.11 -4.67
C PHE A 4 8.15 9.70 -3.32
N TRP A 5 8.35 8.94 -2.24
CA TRP A 5 8.06 9.26 -0.86
C TRP A 5 9.36 9.61 -0.12
N ASP A 6 9.26 10.55 0.80
CA ASP A 6 10.36 11.00 1.65
C ASP A 6 10.65 9.97 2.76
N THR A 7 9.60 9.29 3.23
CA THR A 7 9.68 8.19 4.18
C THR A 7 8.69 7.09 3.78
N GLU A 8 9.09 5.83 3.99
CA GLU A 8 8.25 4.65 3.80
C GLU A 8 8.38 3.72 5.01
N GLU A 9 7.26 3.39 5.62
CA GLU A 9 7.14 2.47 6.74
C GLU A 9 6.17 1.34 6.36
N MET A 10 6.64 0.10 6.33
CA MET A 10 5.78 -1.05 6.04
C MET A 10 4.88 -1.33 7.25
N ILE A 11 3.57 -1.20 7.06
CA ILE A 11 2.59 -1.52 8.10
C ILE A 11 2.26 -3.01 8.07
N GLY A 12 2.12 -3.57 6.87
CA GLY A 12 1.83 -4.98 6.69
C GLY A 12 1.67 -5.34 5.21
N LYS A 13 1.51 -6.63 4.96
CA LYS A 13 1.28 -7.16 3.63
C LYS A 13 0.50 -8.47 3.71
N PHE A 14 -0.26 -8.77 2.67
CA PHE A 14 -0.99 -10.03 2.56
C PHE A 14 -1.02 -10.52 1.11
N VAL A 15 -1.02 -11.84 0.95
CA VAL A 15 -0.99 -12.48 -0.37
C VAL A 15 -2.37 -12.41 -0.99
N LYS A 16 -2.48 -11.83 -2.20
CA LYS A 16 -3.72 -11.82 -2.97
C LYS A 16 -3.87 -13.13 -3.76
N ASN A 17 -2.78 -13.62 -4.35
CA ASN A 17 -2.68 -14.91 -5.03
C ASN A 17 -1.21 -15.33 -5.20
N SER A 18 -0.93 -16.47 -5.85
CA SER A 18 0.44 -17.00 -6.03
C SER A 18 1.45 -16.06 -6.69
N ARG A 19 1.00 -14.97 -7.35
CA ARG A 19 1.87 -14.03 -8.06
C ARG A 19 1.64 -12.57 -7.67
N GLU A 20 0.70 -12.27 -6.79
CA GLU A 20 0.35 -10.91 -6.38
C GLU A 20 0.20 -10.84 -4.85
N GLU A 21 0.79 -9.83 -4.24
CA GLU A 21 0.61 -9.46 -2.85
C GLU A 21 0.14 -8.02 -2.74
N ILE A 22 -0.63 -7.71 -1.70
CA ILE A 22 -1.03 -6.35 -1.37
C ILE A 22 -0.14 -5.90 -0.24
N GLN A 23 0.60 -4.82 -0.47
CA GLN A 23 1.42 -4.18 0.56
C GLN A 23 0.72 -2.91 1.02
N ILE A 24 0.67 -2.72 2.33
CA ILE A 24 0.19 -1.52 2.99
C ILE A 24 1.39 -0.84 3.63
N LYS A 25 1.70 0.37 3.16
CA LYS A 25 2.80 1.18 3.67
C LYS A 25 2.27 2.53 4.12
N LYS A 26 2.80 3.02 5.23
CA LYS A 26 2.63 4.40 5.65
C LYS A 26 3.79 5.20 5.07
N VAL A 27 3.48 6.21 4.28
CA VAL A 27 4.46 6.96 3.52
C VAL A 27 4.26 8.46 3.76
N SER A 28 5.33 9.25 3.66
CA SER A 28 5.21 10.70 3.80
C SER A 28 5.88 11.44 2.64
N LYS A 29 5.33 12.59 2.26
CA LYS A 29 5.87 13.47 1.22
C LYS A 29 5.52 14.91 1.52
N ASN A 30 6.52 15.80 1.47
CA ASN A 30 6.33 17.23 1.73
C ASN A 30 5.52 17.49 3.01
N ASN A 31 5.91 16.83 4.12
CA ASN A 31 5.26 16.97 5.43
C ASN A 31 3.79 16.49 5.51
N LYS A 32 3.30 15.80 4.48
CA LYS A 32 2.00 15.11 4.49
C LYS A 32 2.21 13.62 4.54
N SER A 33 1.41 12.93 5.35
CA SER A 33 1.47 11.48 5.49
C SER A 33 0.26 10.81 4.85
N TYR A 34 0.52 9.64 4.28
CA TYR A 34 -0.40 8.85 3.48
C TYR A 34 -0.26 7.38 3.86
N VAL A 35 -1.28 6.60 3.55
CA VAL A 35 -1.26 5.14 3.54
C VAL A 35 -1.36 4.71 2.09
N ASP A 36 -0.26 4.19 1.53
CA ASP A 36 -0.24 3.57 0.20
C ASP A 36 -0.62 2.09 0.34
N ILE A 37 -1.74 1.74 -0.28
CA ILE A 37 -2.23 0.38 -0.42
C ILE A 37 -2.04 -0.01 -1.88
N ARG A 38 -1.08 -0.87 -2.17
CA ARG A 38 -0.71 -1.19 -3.54
C ARG A 38 -0.53 -2.67 -3.75
N VAL A 39 -0.98 -3.13 -4.91
CA VAL A 39 -0.74 -4.50 -5.37
C VAL A 39 0.66 -4.55 -5.96
N PHE A 40 1.47 -5.45 -5.43
CA PHE A 40 2.77 -5.84 -5.96
C PHE A 40 2.62 -7.18 -6.65
N TRP A 41 3.21 -7.31 -7.83
CA TRP A 41 3.24 -8.56 -8.58
C TRP A 41 4.67 -9.10 -8.58
N PHE A 42 4.77 -10.42 -8.50
CA PHE A 42 6.05 -11.11 -8.51
C PHE A 42 6.58 -11.23 -9.94
N ASP A 43 7.70 -10.59 -10.22
CA ASP A 43 8.39 -10.69 -11.50
C ASP A 43 9.32 -11.91 -11.49
N SER A 44 8.89 -13.01 -12.09
CA SER A 44 9.71 -14.24 -12.18
C SER A 44 11.03 -14.07 -12.95
N LYS A 45 11.24 -12.95 -13.64
CA LYS A 45 12.50 -12.65 -14.34
C LYS A 45 13.52 -11.98 -13.45
N SER A 46 13.09 -11.13 -12.52
CA SER A 46 13.96 -10.39 -11.60
C SER A 46 13.97 -10.99 -10.18
N ASP A 47 13.11 -11.98 -9.89
CA ASP A 47 12.88 -12.54 -8.54
C ASP A 47 12.48 -11.46 -7.51
N GLU A 48 11.84 -10.39 -7.99
CA GLU A 48 11.49 -9.22 -7.19
C GLU A 48 10.01 -8.87 -7.31
N TYR A 49 9.45 -8.34 -6.22
CA TYR A 49 8.09 -7.80 -6.21
C TYR A 49 8.08 -6.40 -6.80
N ARG A 50 7.38 -6.24 -7.93
CA ARG A 50 7.23 -4.95 -8.59
C ARG A 50 5.89 -4.30 -8.23
N PRO A 51 5.87 -3.00 -7.93
CA PRO A 51 4.62 -2.29 -7.73
C PRO A 51 3.82 -2.29 -9.04
N SER A 52 2.52 -2.59 -8.94
CA SER A 52 1.61 -2.38 -10.07
C SER A 52 1.03 -0.97 -10.04
N GLN A 53 0.41 -0.56 -11.15
CA GLN A 53 -0.42 0.64 -11.19
C GLN A 53 -1.72 0.50 -10.37
N LYS A 54 -2.06 -0.72 -9.91
CA LYS A 54 -3.21 -0.96 -9.03
C LYS A 54 -2.81 -0.65 -7.59
N GLY A 55 -3.03 0.59 -7.18
CA GLY A 55 -2.86 1.01 -5.80
C GLY A 55 -3.53 2.35 -5.56
N VAL A 56 -3.83 2.61 -4.30
CA VAL A 56 -4.41 3.86 -3.84
C VAL A 56 -3.57 4.40 -2.69
N ALA A 57 -3.25 5.70 -2.75
CA ALA A 57 -2.63 6.42 -1.65
C ALA A 57 -3.71 7.25 -0.97
N ILE A 58 -3.99 6.94 0.29
CA ILE A 58 -5.03 7.58 1.09
C ILE A 58 -4.34 8.52 2.08
N PRO A 59 -4.66 9.83 2.09
CA PRO A 59 -4.11 10.74 3.09
C PRO A 59 -4.50 10.30 4.50
N LEU A 60 -3.59 10.42 5.48
CA LEU A 60 -3.84 9.97 6.86
C LEU A 60 -5.11 10.57 7.48
N GLU A 61 -5.50 11.78 7.08
CA GLU A 61 -6.74 12.43 7.54
C GLU A 61 -8.01 11.63 7.21
N PHE A 62 -8.03 10.90 6.09
CA PHE A 62 -9.17 10.07 5.67
C PHE A 62 -9.08 8.62 6.16
N VAL A 63 -7.95 8.21 6.74
CA VAL A 63 -7.77 6.82 7.22
C VAL A 63 -8.72 6.52 8.37
N GLY A 64 -9.06 7.51 9.20
CA GLY A 64 -10.07 7.35 10.24
C GLY A 64 -11.44 6.99 9.66
N GLU A 65 -11.87 7.70 8.61
CA GLU A 65 -13.14 7.42 7.92
C GLU A 65 -13.10 6.06 7.20
N LEU A 66 -12.00 5.74 6.52
CA LEU A 66 -11.79 4.44 5.90
C LEU A 66 -11.92 3.31 6.93
N LYS A 67 -11.29 3.46 8.10
CA LYS A 67 -11.38 2.46 9.17
C LYS A 67 -12.82 2.28 9.64
N SER A 68 -13.57 3.36 9.85
CA SER A 68 -14.98 3.30 10.21
C SER A 68 -15.81 2.58 9.15
N LEU A 69 -15.58 2.86 7.86
CA LEU A 69 -16.25 2.16 6.77
C LEU A 69 -15.90 0.66 6.72
N LEU A 70 -14.62 0.32 6.93
CA LEU A 70 -14.18 -1.08 6.98
C LEU A 70 -14.78 -1.84 8.17
N ASP A 71 -14.95 -1.18 9.32
CA ASP A 71 -15.56 -1.76 10.52
C ASP A 71 -17.04 -2.12 10.30
N THR A 72 -17.73 -1.40 9.42
CA THR A 72 -19.13 -1.73 9.04
C THR A 72 -19.27 -2.94 8.12
N ILE A 73 -18.17 -3.44 7.55
CA ILE A 73 -18.19 -4.62 6.70
C ILE A 73 -18.15 -5.86 7.60
N GLU A 74 -19.26 -6.60 7.69
CA GLU A 74 -19.28 -7.92 8.33
C GLU A 74 -18.51 -8.93 7.45
N TYR A 75 -17.58 -9.68 8.04
CA TYR A 75 -16.67 -10.61 7.37
C TYR A 75 -16.74 -12.02 7.94
#